data_AF-A0A6M2F3S0-F1
#
_entry.id   AF-A0A6M2F3S0-F1
#
_cell.length_a   1.000
_cell.length_b   1.000
_cell.length_c   1.000
_cell.angle_alpha   90.00
_cell.angle_beta   90.00
_cell.angle_gamma   90.00
#
_symmetry.space_group_name_H-M   'P 1'
#
loop_
_entity.id
_entity.type
_entity.pdbx_description
1 polymer ?
#
loop_
_entity_poly.entity_id
_entity_poly.type
_entity_poly.pdbx_seq_one_letter_code
_entity_poly.pdbx_strand_id
1 'polypeptide(L)'
;MATATATMAATAAKLIKGGGSPQMLLSSSKLAFSFSCFPIIIHKKKKRINNIPLLISFSAARHNYHLHHSFCTTANVNADAISTSDSESQSGGGDANSDDTGTGMSKIKDAGNLLDIRVGRIIKAWRHEEADSLYVEQVDVGEAEPRIICSGLVKYIPLDHLQDRDVVVLANLKPRNMRGVKSNGMLMAASDASHENVELLHPPDGSVPGDRIWFGSPDDQTNLPDPASPNQIQKKKIWESVQPHLKTDDSSMAILGGEHFMRTSAGVVASKSLNNANIS
;
A
#
# COMPACT_ATOMS: atom_id res chain seq x y z
N MET A 1 -29.70 -49.92 -37.60
CA MET A 1 -29.04 -49.72 -38.90
C MET A 1 -29.64 -48.49 -39.56
N ALA A 2 -28.89 -47.41 -39.63
CA ALA A 2 -29.17 -46.28 -40.52
C ALA A 2 -27.83 -45.56 -40.74
N THR A 3 -27.20 -45.88 -41.87
CA THR A 3 -25.99 -45.26 -42.40
C THR A 3 -26.34 -43.90 -42.98
N ALA A 4 -25.67 -42.84 -42.52
CA ALA A 4 -25.77 -41.51 -43.11
C ALA A 4 -24.41 -41.10 -43.69
N THR A 5 -24.30 -41.20 -45.01
CA THR A 5 -23.25 -40.66 -45.86
C THR A 5 -23.68 -39.30 -46.41
N ALA A 6 -22.82 -38.28 -46.28
CA ALA A 6 -22.89 -37.02 -47.04
C ALA A 6 -21.45 -36.51 -47.19
N THR A 7 -20.77 -36.73 -48.33
CA THR A 7 -20.80 -35.96 -49.59
C THR A 7 -20.40 -34.50 -49.40
N MET A 8 -19.09 -34.24 -49.52
CA MET A 8 -18.53 -32.89 -49.64
C MET A 8 -18.56 -32.45 -51.11
N ALA A 9 -19.28 -31.36 -51.39
CA ALA A 9 -19.23 -30.67 -52.67
C ALA A 9 -18.27 -29.48 -52.57
N ALA A 10 -17.18 -29.54 -53.34
CA ALA A 10 -16.17 -28.52 -53.45
C ALA A 10 -16.68 -27.35 -54.30
N THR A 11 -16.53 -26.12 -53.79
CA THR A 11 -16.70 -24.90 -54.60
C THR A 11 -15.34 -24.21 -54.76
N ALA A 12 -14.99 -24.00 -56.01
CA ALA A 12 -13.72 -23.51 -56.51
C ALA A 12 -13.45 -22.04 -56.14
N ALA A 13 -12.25 -21.77 -55.63
CA ALA A 13 -11.71 -20.42 -55.47
C ALA A 13 -10.88 -20.04 -56.71
N LYS A 14 -11.20 -18.89 -57.31
CA LYS A 14 -10.46 -18.27 -58.40
C LYS A 14 -9.23 -17.55 -57.82
N LEU A 15 -8.05 -18.07 -58.16
CA LEU A 15 -6.74 -17.61 -57.69
C LEU A 15 -6.24 -16.43 -58.56
N ILE A 16 -5.84 -15.32 -57.94
CA ILE A 16 -4.97 -14.29 -58.52
C ILE A 16 -3.55 -14.54 -58.00
N LYS A 17 -2.59 -14.65 -58.92
CA LYS A 17 -1.17 -14.95 -58.67
C LYS A 17 -0.41 -13.70 -58.20
N GLY A 18 0.36 -13.86 -57.12
CA GLY A 18 1.51 -13.05 -56.72
C GLY A 18 2.31 -13.86 -55.71
N GLY A 19 3.50 -14.34 -56.12
CA GLY A 19 4.18 -15.49 -55.51
C GLY A 19 4.91 -15.24 -54.18
N GLY A 20 5.04 -16.31 -53.41
CA GLY A 20 5.89 -16.42 -52.21
C GLY A 20 5.30 -17.41 -51.21
N SER A 21 5.84 -18.62 -51.15
CA SER A 21 5.21 -19.82 -50.59
C SER A 21 4.88 -19.79 -49.08
N PRO A 22 3.87 -20.58 -48.62
CA PRO A 22 3.16 -20.36 -47.36
C PRO A 22 3.36 -21.48 -46.31
N GLN A 23 3.18 -21.17 -45.01
CA GLN A 23 2.83 -22.14 -43.97
C GLN A 23 1.93 -21.52 -42.86
N MET A 24 0.66 -21.93 -42.94
CA MET A 24 -0.37 -22.24 -41.92
C MET A 24 -0.32 -21.58 -40.52
N LEU A 25 -1.29 -20.69 -40.30
CA LEU A 25 -1.82 -20.28 -39.00
C LEU A 25 -3.32 -20.63 -39.01
N LEU A 26 -3.73 -21.64 -38.24
CA LEU A 26 -5.12 -22.09 -38.16
C LEU A 26 -5.79 -21.46 -36.93
N SER A 27 -6.76 -20.58 -37.19
CA SER A 27 -7.76 -20.13 -36.22
C SER A 27 -8.83 -21.22 -36.07
N SER A 28 -9.30 -21.48 -34.85
CA SER A 28 -10.51 -22.28 -34.62
C SER A 28 -11.32 -21.74 -33.45
N SER A 29 -12.38 -21.02 -33.83
CA SER A 29 -13.77 -21.35 -33.50
C SER A 29 -14.15 -21.56 -32.03
N LYS A 30 -14.78 -20.51 -31.48
CA LYS A 30 -15.62 -20.53 -30.29
C LYS A 30 -16.70 -21.61 -30.39
N LEU A 31 -16.73 -22.52 -29.42
CA LEU A 31 -17.79 -23.49 -29.21
C LEU A 31 -18.71 -22.97 -28.09
N ALA A 32 -19.91 -22.54 -28.44
CA ALA A 32 -20.93 -22.14 -27.49
C ALA A 32 -21.71 -23.39 -27.03
N PHE A 33 -21.52 -23.80 -25.77
CA PHE A 33 -22.31 -24.84 -25.14
C PHE A 33 -23.56 -24.22 -24.50
N SER A 34 -24.73 -24.55 -25.04
CA SER A 34 -26.04 -24.27 -24.45
C SER A 34 -26.33 -25.31 -23.37
N PHE A 35 -26.27 -24.91 -22.09
CA PHE A 35 -26.68 -25.74 -20.97
C PHE A 35 -28.14 -25.45 -20.61
N SER A 36 -28.98 -26.46 -20.80
CA SER A 36 -30.38 -26.49 -20.38
C SER A 36 -30.52 -26.39 -18.86
N CYS A 37 -31.36 -25.47 -18.41
CA CYS A 37 -31.83 -25.33 -17.03
C CYS A 37 -32.44 -26.64 -16.49
N PHE A 38 -31.88 -27.18 -15.42
CA PHE A 38 -32.58 -28.08 -14.48
C PHE A 38 -32.74 -27.35 -13.14
N PRO A 39 -33.95 -27.26 -12.56
CA PRO A 39 -34.14 -26.62 -11.27
C PRO A 39 -33.72 -27.55 -10.13
N ILE A 40 -32.70 -27.14 -9.36
CA ILE A 40 -32.34 -27.74 -8.08
C ILE A 40 -33.23 -27.14 -7.00
N ILE A 41 -34.07 -27.97 -6.41
CA ILE A 41 -34.88 -27.69 -5.22
C ILE A 41 -33.93 -27.68 -4.00
N ILE A 42 -33.61 -26.50 -3.46
CA ILE A 42 -32.92 -26.38 -2.16
C ILE A 42 -33.90 -25.93 -1.08
N HIS A 43 -34.10 -26.85 -0.11
CA HIS A 43 -34.86 -26.68 1.11
C HIS A 43 -34.30 -25.54 2.00
N LYS A 44 -35.10 -24.50 2.27
CA LYS A 44 -34.84 -23.52 3.33
C LYS A 44 -35.16 -24.14 4.71
N LYS A 45 -34.14 -24.55 5.47
CA LYS A 45 -34.29 -24.82 6.92
C LYS A 45 -34.16 -23.52 7.72
N LYS A 46 -35.30 -23.08 8.25
CA LYS A 46 -35.50 -21.97 9.19
C LYS A 46 -34.94 -22.37 10.58
N LYS A 47 -33.85 -21.73 11.04
CA LYS A 47 -33.37 -21.89 12.43
C LYS A 47 -33.88 -20.73 13.28
N ARG A 48 -34.58 -21.10 14.36
CA ARG A 48 -35.22 -20.25 15.37
C ARG A 48 -34.18 -19.40 16.13
N ILE A 49 -34.58 -18.16 16.38
CA ILE A 49 -34.00 -17.21 17.33
C ILE A 49 -34.71 -17.44 18.68
N ASN A 50 -33.97 -17.73 19.74
CA ASN A 50 -34.39 -17.65 21.15
C ASN A 50 -33.24 -16.87 21.84
N ASN A 51 -33.35 -15.58 22.16
CA ASN A 51 -34.07 -14.88 23.22
C ASN A 51 -33.65 -15.21 24.67
N ILE A 52 -33.42 -14.13 25.40
CA ILE A 52 -32.73 -13.87 26.69
C ILE A 52 -33.65 -14.19 27.89
N PRO A 53 -33.19 -14.25 29.17
CA PRO A 53 -33.11 -13.05 30.05
C PRO A 53 -31.86 -13.04 30.99
N LEU A 54 -31.18 -11.92 31.25
CA LEU A 54 -31.42 -10.83 32.23
C LEU A 54 -31.45 -11.26 33.72
N LEU A 55 -30.52 -10.77 34.55
CA LEU A 55 -30.77 -9.95 35.78
C LEU A 55 -29.44 -9.60 36.51
N ILE A 56 -29.01 -8.32 36.57
CA ILE A 56 -29.14 -7.30 37.65
C ILE A 56 -28.23 -7.49 38.88
N SER A 57 -27.36 -6.49 39.13
CA SER A 57 -27.32 -5.78 40.41
C SER A 57 -26.63 -4.42 40.34
N PHE A 58 -27.38 -3.42 40.82
CA PHE A 58 -27.01 -2.02 41.06
C PHE A 58 -26.18 -1.88 42.34
N SER A 59 -25.28 -0.89 42.38
CA SER A 59 -25.15 -0.04 43.58
C SER A 59 -24.55 1.31 43.20
N ALA A 60 -25.15 2.37 43.74
CA ALA A 60 -24.84 3.77 43.53
C ALA A 60 -24.48 4.43 44.87
N ALA A 61 -23.51 5.34 44.87
CA ALA A 61 -23.40 6.47 45.82
C ALA A 61 -22.24 7.37 45.32
N ARG A 62 -22.51 8.57 44.77
CA ARG A 62 -22.74 9.87 45.40
C ARG A 62 -21.49 10.59 45.93
N HIS A 63 -21.31 11.77 45.33
CA HIS A 63 -20.86 13.06 45.91
C HIS A 63 -19.37 13.20 46.31
N ASN A 64 -18.70 14.35 46.24
CA ASN A 64 -18.85 15.70 45.66
C ASN A 64 -17.60 16.50 46.16
N TYR A 65 -17.39 17.73 45.69
CA TYR A 65 -16.52 18.83 46.21
C TYR A 65 -14.98 18.69 46.34
N HIS A 66 -14.27 19.37 45.42
CA HIS A 66 -13.47 20.60 45.63
C HIS A 66 -12.89 20.89 47.04
N LEU A 67 -11.56 21.01 47.17
CA LEU A 67 -10.91 22.14 47.87
C LEU A 67 -9.40 22.23 47.63
N HIS A 68 -8.99 23.49 47.50
CA HIS A 68 -7.67 24.08 47.37
C HIS A 68 -6.90 24.02 48.71
N HIS A 69 -5.58 23.76 48.69
CA HIS A 69 -4.70 24.24 49.76
C HIS A 69 -3.26 24.46 49.29
N SER A 70 -2.95 25.76 49.20
CA SER A 70 -1.63 26.37 49.31
C SER A 70 -0.96 25.97 50.63
N PHE A 71 0.39 25.85 50.65
CA PHE A 71 1.26 26.39 51.69
C PHE A 71 2.73 26.32 51.26
N CYS A 72 3.37 27.49 51.14
CA CYS A 72 4.82 27.69 51.10
C CYS A 72 5.43 27.48 52.49
N THR A 73 6.68 27.00 52.55
CA THR A 73 7.57 27.18 53.71
C THR A 73 8.99 27.53 53.26
N THR A 74 9.51 28.57 53.90
CA THR A 74 10.76 29.32 53.76
C THR A 74 11.94 28.76 54.58
N ALA A 75 13.18 29.00 54.16
CA ALA A 75 14.33 29.47 54.98
C ALA A 75 15.57 29.67 54.07
N ASN A 76 16.15 30.87 53.89
CA ASN A 76 17.15 31.61 54.71
C ASN A 76 18.55 30.91 54.71
N VAL A 77 19.73 31.47 54.40
CA VAL A 77 20.38 32.78 54.67
C VAL A 77 21.66 33.00 53.79
N ASN A 78 21.92 34.28 53.48
CA ASN A 78 23.19 35.07 53.45
C ASN A 78 24.44 34.77 52.57
N ALA A 79 24.74 35.81 51.76
CA ALA A 79 25.95 36.66 51.72
C ALA A 79 27.13 36.37 50.77
N ASP A 80 27.41 37.42 49.97
CA ASP A 80 28.67 37.95 49.41
C ASP A 80 29.51 37.11 48.42
N ALA A 81 29.50 37.52 47.14
CA ALA A 81 30.66 38.17 46.50
C ALA A 81 30.41 38.51 45.01
N ILE A 82 31.01 39.62 44.64
CA ILE A 82 31.06 40.33 43.35
C ILE A 82 31.49 39.49 42.13
N SER A 83 30.82 39.70 40.99
CA SER A 83 31.50 39.86 39.68
C SER A 83 30.50 40.32 38.61
N THR A 84 30.92 41.39 37.93
CA THR A 84 30.31 42.05 36.78
C THR A 84 30.39 41.18 35.52
N SER A 85 29.32 41.14 34.72
CA SER A 85 29.41 41.24 33.26
C SER A 85 28.01 41.44 32.67
N ASP A 86 28.02 42.18 31.57
CA ASP A 86 26.91 42.81 30.87
C ASP A 86 25.92 41.83 30.23
N SER A 87 24.66 42.27 30.06
CA SER A 87 23.99 42.39 28.75
C SER A 87 22.46 42.51 28.87
N GLU A 88 22.00 43.72 28.57
CA GLU A 88 20.83 44.09 27.76
C GLU A 88 19.51 43.29 27.89
N SER A 89 18.53 44.01 28.41
CA SER A 89 17.11 43.89 28.10
C SER A 89 16.82 43.90 26.59
N GLN A 90 16.00 42.98 26.09
CA GLN A 90 14.95 43.35 25.14
C GLN A 90 13.79 42.35 25.12
N SER A 91 12.63 42.92 25.39
CA SER A 91 11.29 42.39 25.23
C SER A 91 10.87 42.34 23.76
N GLY A 92 10.12 41.31 23.39
CA GLY A 92 8.94 41.45 22.54
C GLY A 92 9.09 41.03 21.07
N GLY A 93 8.20 40.12 20.67
CA GLY A 93 7.69 40.03 19.29
C GLY A 93 8.48 39.13 18.34
N GLY A 94 8.35 37.81 18.49
CA GLY A 94 8.70 36.86 17.44
C GLY A 94 7.41 36.37 16.77
N ASP A 95 7.03 37.04 15.69
CA ASP A 95 5.90 36.67 14.85
C ASP A 95 6.04 35.23 14.36
N ALA A 96 5.03 34.41 14.68
CA ALA A 96 4.82 33.12 14.06
C ALA A 96 4.41 33.37 12.61
N ASN A 97 5.37 33.31 11.68
CA ASN A 97 5.05 33.31 10.26
C ASN A 97 4.61 31.91 9.83
N SER A 98 3.32 31.67 9.98
CA SER A 98 2.60 30.53 9.42
C SER A 98 2.08 30.89 8.02
N ASP A 99 2.91 30.82 6.98
CA ASP A 99 2.44 30.81 5.58
C ASP A 99 3.54 30.39 4.58
N ASP A 100 3.88 29.10 4.52
CA ASP A 100 4.64 28.47 3.39
C ASP A 100 4.35 26.97 3.22
N THR A 101 3.48 26.38 4.04
CA THR A 101 3.26 24.92 4.07
C THR A 101 2.50 24.40 2.85
N GLY A 102 1.62 25.20 2.24
CA GLY A 102 0.79 24.78 1.09
C GLY A 102 1.58 24.61 -0.21
N THR A 103 2.51 25.51 -0.51
CA THR A 103 3.32 25.44 -1.75
C THR A 103 4.34 24.31 -1.70
N GLY A 104 4.91 24.06 -0.52
CA GLY A 104 5.84 22.95 -0.29
C GLY A 104 5.17 21.59 -0.47
N MET A 105 3.99 21.40 0.13
CA MET A 105 3.32 20.10 0.13
C MET A 105 2.79 19.71 -1.24
N SER A 106 2.26 20.66 -2.03
CA SER A 106 1.85 20.40 -3.41
C SER A 106 3.01 19.84 -4.25
N LYS A 107 4.22 20.38 -4.11
CA LYS A 107 5.40 19.87 -4.84
C LYS A 107 5.76 18.45 -4.43
N ILE A 108 5.61 18.10 -3.15
CA ILE A 108 5.85 16.74 -2.65
C ILE A 108 4.77 15.78 -3.17
N LYS A 109 3.50 16.19 -3.19
CA LYS A 109 2.40 15.41 -3.80
C LYS A 109 2.69 15.13 -5.28
N ASP A 110 3.07 16.16 -6.02
CA ASP A 110 3.40 16.04 -7.44
C ASP A 110 4.59 15.10 -7.66
N ALA A 111 5.64 15.20 -6.84
CA ALA A 111 6.77 14.27 -6.85
C ALA A 111 6.34 12.83 -6.52
N GLY A 112 5.43 12.66 -5.54
CA GLY A 112 4.85 11.37 -5.19
C GLY A 112 4.08 10.73 -6.33
N ASN A 113 3.31 11.51 -7.09
CA ASN A 113 2.56 11.03 -8.25
C ASN A 113 3.45 10.57 -9.43
N LEU A 114 4.74 10.95 -9.45
CA LEU A 114 5.74 10.45 -10.40
C LEU A 114 6.31 9.08 -10.03
N LEU A 115 6.09 8.61 -8.79
CA LEU A 115 6.42 7.25 -8.39
C LEU A 115 5.47 6.26 -9.06
N ASP A 116 6.01 5.14 -9.54
CA ASP A 116 5.19 4.04 -10.06
C ASP A 116 4.90 3.10 -8.89
N ILE A 117 3.85 3.41 -8.13
CA ILE A 117 3.40 2.56 -7.03
C ILE A 117 2.18 1.79 -7.49
N ARG A 118 2.20 0.47 -7.33
CA ARG A 118 1.12 -0.40 -7.77
C ARG A 118 0.71 -1.41 -6.71
N VAL A 119 -0.52 -1.86 -6.81
CA VAL A 119 -0.96 -3.09 -6.15
C VAL A 119 -0.22 -4.26 -6.79
N GLY A 120 0.28 -5.16 -5.95
CA GLY A 120 0.85 -6.42 -6.39
C GLY A 120 0.34 -7.61 -5.58
N ARG A 121 0.48 -8.81 -6.15
CA ARG A 121 0.17 -10.08 -5.49
C ARG A 121 1.44 -10.93 -5.43
N ILE A 122 1.84 -11.34 -4.23
CA ILE A 122 2.93 -12.31 -4.09
C ILE A 122 2.40 -13.67 -4.55
N ILE A 123 2.90 -14.16 -5.68
CA ILE A 123 2.60 -15.51 -6.20
C ILE A 123 3.40 -16.56 -5.43
N LYS A 124 4.65 -16.22 -5.10
CA LYS A 124 5.56 -17.13 -4.41
C LYS A 124 6.59 -16.35 -3.62
N ALA A 125 6.82 -16.73 -2.37
CA ALA A 125 7.95 -16.26 -1.58
C ALA A 125 8.82 -17.43 -1.11
N TRP A 126 10.13 -17.22 -0.99
CA TRP A 126 11.07 -18.19 -0.40
C TRP A 126 12.23 -17.46 0.28
N ARG A 127 12.98 -18.16 1.15
CA ARG A 127 14.19 -17.59 1.78
C ARG A 127 15.32 -17.46 0.76
N HIS A 128 16.05 -16.36 0.85
CA HIS A 128 17.22 -16.15 0.02
C HIS A 128 18.34 -17.13 0.41
N GLU A 129 18.96 -17.79 -0.58
CA GLU A 129 19.96 -18.85 -0.34
C GLU A 129 21.24 -18.33 0.32
N GLU A 130 21.71 -17.14 -0.08
CA GLU A 130 22.92 -16.52 0.46
C GLU A 130 22.67 -15.44 1.53
N ALA A 131 21.43 -15.28 2.03
CA ALA A 131 21.10 -14.16 2.92
C ALA A 131 19.95 -14.48 3.90
N ASP A 132 20.31 -14.73 5.17
CA ASP A 132 19.36 -15.12 6.22
C ASP A 132 18.30 -14.06 6.55
N SER A 133 18.59 -12.78 6.26
CA SER A 133 17.66 -11.68 6.53
C SER A 133 16.72 -11.36 5.37
N LEU A 134 16.86 -12.05 4.23
CA LEU A 134 16.13 -11.72 3.01
C LEU A 134 15.18 -12.84 2.58
N TYR A 135 14.01 -12.43 2.11
CA TYR A 135 13.16 -13.23 1.26
C TYR A 135 13.37 -12.83 -0.20
N VAL A 136 12.99 -13.74 -1.09
CA VAL A 136 12.83 -13.49 -2.53
C VAL A 136 11.38 -13.77 -2.87
N GLU A 137 10.73 -12.81 -3.51
CA GLU A 137 9.32 -12.87 -3.89
C GLU A 137 9.16 -12.76 -5.41
N GLN A 138 8.29 -13.60 -5.97
CA GLN A 138 7.67 -13.39 -7.28
C GLN A 138 6.36 -12.64 -7.08
N VAL A 139 6.30 -11.42 -7.59
CA VAL A 139 5.17 -10.50 -7.38
C VAL A 139 4.56 -10.13 -8.71
N ASP A 140 3.29 -10.48 -8.90
CA ASP A 140 2.49 -10.00 -10.01
C ASP A 140 2.09 -8.54 -9.75
N VAL A 141 2.41 -7.65 -10.69
CA VAL A 141 2.07 -6.22 -10.65
C VAL A 141 1.29 -5.82 -11.91
N GLY A 142 0.55 -6.76 -12.51
CA GLY A 142 -0.24 -6.56 -13.72
C GLY A 142 0.60 -6.41 -14.99
N GLU A 143 1.84 -6.88 -14.96
CA GLU A 143 2.75 -6.92 -16.10
C GLU A 143 2.70 -8.30 -16.79
N ALA A 144 3.34 -8.42 -17.95
CA ALA A 144 3.38 -9.69 -18.69
C ALA A 144 4.08 -10.81 -17.91
N GLU A 145 5.07 -10.47 -17.09
CA GLU A 145 5.81 -11.41 -16.24
C GLU A 145 5.88 -10.88 -14.80
N PRO A 146 5.76 -11.76 -13.78
CA PRO A 146 5.96 -11.38 -12.39
C PRO A 146 7.38 -10.85 -12.14
N ARG A 147 7.49 -9.86 -11.24
CA ARG A 147 8.76 -9.29 -10.85
C ARG A 147 9.41 -10.11 -9.74
N ILE A 148 10.73 -10.25 -9.82
CA ILE A 148 11.54 -10.69 -8.68
C ILE A 148 11.81 -9.48 -7.78
N ILE A 149 11.39 -9.59 -6.53
CA ILE A 149 11.66 -8.62 -5.46
C ILE A 149 12.41 -9.35 -4.35
N CYS A 150 13.30 -8.65 -3.66
CA CYS A 150 13.93 -9.14 -2.45
C CYS A 150 13.58 -8.20 -1.30
N SER A 151 13.07 -8.74 -0.20
CA SER A 151 12.65 -7.97 0.97
C SER A 151 13.38 -8.39 2.25
N GLY A 152 13.64 -7.44 3.14
CA GLY A 152 14.27 -7.65 4.44
C GLY A 152 13.31 -8.09 5.54
N LEU A 153 12.33 -8.93 5.23
CA LEU A 153 11.17 -9.18 6.11
C LEU A 153 11.30 -10.42 7.01
N VAL A 154 12.40 -11.19 6.91
CA VAL A 154 12.54 -12.48 7.63
C VAL A 154 12.36 -12.37 9.15
N LYS A 155 12.80 -11.25 9.75
CA LYS A 155 12.69 -11.02 11.20
C LYS A 155 11.28 -10.61 11.65
N TYR A 156 10.45 -10.13 10.73
CA TYR A 156 9.18 -9.46 11.05
C TYR A 156 7.97 -10.29 10.62
N ILE A 157 8.05 -10.95 9.47
CA ILE A 157 6.91 -11.65 8.86
C ILE A 157 7.32 -13.10 8.57
N PRO A 158 6.59 -14.10 9.11
CA PRO A 158 6.82 -15.49 8.76
C PRO A 158 6.47 -15.75 7.29
N LEU A 159 7.19 -16.66 6.65
CA LEU A 159 7.08 -16.95 5.21
C LEU A 159 5.65 -17.30 4.77
N ASP A 160 4.90 -18.02 5.61
CA ASP A 160 3.54 -18.47 5.30
C ASP A 160 2.55 -17.30 5.17
N HIS A 161 2.85 -16.16 5.79
CA HIS A 161 2.05 -14.95 5.71
C HIS A 161 2.38 -14.07 4.50
N LEU A 162 3.33 -14.50 3.65
CA LEU A 162 3.68 -13.81 2.41
C LEU A 162 3.06 -14.49 1.19
N GLN A 163 2.71 -15.78 1.26
CA GLN A 163 2.12 -16.48 0.13
C GLN A 163 0.74 -15.93 -0.18
N ASP A 164 0.47 -15.72 -1.47
CA ASP A 164 -0.81 -15.23 -1.98
C ASP A 164 -1.29 -13.91 -1.36
N ARG A 165 -0.35 -13.10 -0.86
CA ARG A 165 -0.67 -11.83 -0.19
C ARG A 165 -0.69 -10.66 -1.16
N ASP A 166 -1.72 -9.83 -1.05
CA ASP A 166 -1.75 -8.51 -1.71
C ASP A 166 -0.86 -7.52 -0.96
N VAL A 167 -0.05 -6.81 -1.73
CA VAL A 167 0.99 -5.90 -1.26
C VAL A 167 1.00 -4.63 -2.12
N VAL A 168 1.72 -3.63 -1.64
CA VAL A 168 1.99 -2.40 -2.38
C VAL A 168 3.45 -2.40 -2.82
N VAL A 169 3.70 -2.11 -4.09
CA VAL A 169 5.01 -2.22 -4.73
C VAL A 169 5.42 -0.89 -5.35
N LEU A 170 6.61 -0.40 -5.00
CA LEU A 170 7.27 0.66 -5.76
C LEU A 170 8.08 0.04 -6.91
N ALA A 171 7.67 0.35 -8.14
CA ALA A 171 8.03 -0.38 -9.35
C ALA A 171 9.01 0.36 -10.29
N ASN A 172 9.23 1.67 -10.12
CA ASN A 172 10.14 2.45 -10.98
C ASN A 172 11.49 2.81 -10.35
N LEU A 173 11.89 2.13 -9.27
CA LEU A 173 13.27 2.21 -8.79
C LEU A 173 14.22 1.52 -9.77
N LYS A 174 15.47 1.98 -9.80
CA LYS A 174 16.53 1.26 -10.51
C LYS A 174 16.73 -0.10 -9.83
N PRO A 175 16.75 -1.21 -10.59
CA PRO A 175 16.95 -2.53 -10.01
C PRO A 175 18.24 -2.62 -9.19
N ARG A 176 18.17 -3.30 -8.04
CA ARG A 176 19.28 -3.46 -7.12
C ARG A 176 19.65 -4.92 -6.99
N ASN A 177 20.94 -5.22 -7.11
CA ASN A 177 21.45 -6.56 -6.81
C ASN A 177 21.57 -6.73 -5.29
N MET A 178 20.94 -7.76 -4.74
CA MET A 178 20.94 -8.13 -3.34
C MET A 178 21.45 -9.58 -3.25
N ARG A 179 22.74 -9.74 -2.95
CA ARG A 179 23.40 -11.05 -2.79
C ARG A 179 23.20 -11.98 -4.00
N GLY A 180 23.40 -11.44 -5.20
CA GLY A 180 23.30 -12.20 -6.45
C GLY A 180 21.93 -12.15 -7.10
N VAL A 181 20.86 -11.86 -6.35
CA VAL A 181 19.50 -11.74 -6.89
C VAL A 181 19.19 -10.28 -7.23
N LYS A 182 18.74 -10.03 -8.47
CA LYS A 182 18.33 -8.71 -8.94
C LYS A 182 16.88 -8.41 -8.52
N SER A 183 16.70 -7.54 -7.51
CA SER A 183 15.39 -7.03 -7.12
C SER A 183 14.93 -5.93 -8.07
N ASN A 184 13.75 -6.09 -8.65
CA ASN A 184 13.13 -5.18 -9.64
C ASN A 184 11.91 -4.44 -9.04
N GLY A 185 11.95 -4.17 -7.74
CA GLY A 185 10.92 -3.43 -7.04
C GLY A 185 11.22 -3.37 -5.55
N MET A 186 10.31 -2.77 -4.80
CA MET A 186 10.37 -2.69 -3.35
C MET A 186 8.96 -2.84 -2.79
N LEU A 187 8.77 -3.76 -1.84
CA LEU A 187 7.52 -3.86 -1.09
C LEU A 187 7.46 -2.70 -0.11
N MET A 188 6.34 -2.00 -0.07
CA MET A 188 6.11 -0.89 0.83
C MET A 188 5.65 -1.40 2.20
N ALA A 189 6.29 -0.93 3.26
CA ALA A 189 5.97 -1.33 4.63
C ALA A 189 5.90 -0.12 5.56
N ALA A 190 5.00 -0.21 6.54
CA ALA A 190 5.00 0.67 7.71
C ALA A 190 5.99 0.12 8.75
N SER A 191 6.74 1.01 9.38
CA SER A 191 7.64 0.68 10.49
C SER A 191 7.50 1.70 11.61
N ASP A 192 7.52 1.21 12.85
CA ASP A 192 7.51 2.07 14.02
C ASP A 192 8.81 2.89 14.14
N ALA A 193 8.82 3.87 15.04
CA ALA A 193 9.96 4.77 15.20
C ALA A 193 11.25 4.04 15.65
N SER A 194 11.13 2.92 16.36
CA SER A 194 12.26 2.07 16.77
C SER A 194 12.68 1.06 15.71
N HIS A 195 11.91 0.90 14.61
CA HIS A 195 12.06 -0.14 13.61
C HIS A 195 12.06 -1.58 14.18
N GLU A 196 11.40 -1.79 15.31
CA GLU A 196 11.22 -3.11 15.92
C GLU A 196 10.04 -3.85 15.31
N ASN A 197 9.01 -3.11 14.89
CA ASN A 197 7.82 -3.64 14.25
C ASN A 197 7.73 -3.14 12.81
N VAL A 198 7.56 -4.07 11.87
CA VAL A 198 7.40 -3.80 10.45
C VAL A 198 6.19 -4.55 9.92
N GLU A 199 5.28 -3.83 9.28
CA GLU A 199 4.07 -4.36 8.67
C GLU A 199 4.03 -3.98 7.19
N LEU A 200 3.81 -4.96 6.31
CA LEU A 200 3.52 -4.66 4.90
C LEU A 200 2.24 -3.82 4.79
N LEU A 201 2.28 -2.80 3.94
CA LEU A 201 1.06 -2.10 3.55
C LEU A 201 0.13 -3.04 2.79
N HIS A 202 -1.14 -2.98 3.14
CA HIS A 202 -2.20 -3.78 2.58
C HIS A 202 -3.12 -2.88 1.73
N PRO A 203 -3.28 -3.17 0.43
CA PRO A 203 -4.32 -2.54 -0.37
C PRO A 203 -5.70 -3.03 0.10
N PRO A 204 -6.77 -2.25 -0.10
CA PRO A 204 -8.12 -2.64 0.33
C PRO A 204 -8.63 -3.88 -0.44
N ASP A 205 -9.59 -4.58 0.17
CA ASP A 205 -10.25 -5.72 -0.47
C ASP A 205 -10.84 -5.34 -1.84
N GLY A 206 -10.59 -6.18 -2.84
CA GLY A 206 -11.05 -5.95 -4.21
C GLY A 206 -10.06 -5.19 -5.10
N SER A 207 -8.91 -4.74 -4.56
CA SER A 207 -7.80 -4.28 -5.39
C SER A 207 -7.28 -5.38 -6.33
N VAL A 208 -6.81 -4.96 -7.51
CA VAL A 208 -6.33 -5.87 -8.56
C VAL A 208 -4.84 -5.62 -8.82
N PRO A 209 -4.01 -6.68 -9.01
CA PRO A 209 -2.61 -6.50 -9.40
C PRO A 209 -2.45 -5.57 -10.60
N GLY A 210 -1.53 -4.61 -10.46
CA GLY A 210 -1.25 -3.57 -11.44
C GLY A 210 -2.09 -2.30 -11.31
N ASP A 211 -3.09 -2.25 -10.42
CA ASP A 211 -3.79 -1.01 -10.11
C ASP A 211 -2.80 0.05 -9.61
N ARG A 212 -2.81 1.21 -10.25
CA ARG A 212 -1.86 2.28 -9.96
C ARG A 212 -2.34 3.07 -8.77
N ILE A 213 -1.46 3.26 -7.80
CA ILE A 213 -1.74 4.01 -6.60
C ILE A 213 -1.45 5.50 -6.80
N TRP A 214 -2.30 6.34 -6.22
CA TRP A 214 -2.13 7.78 -6.19
C TRP A 214 -2.36 8.39 -4.81
N PHE A 215 -2.02 9.66 -4.66
CA PHE A 215 -2.19 10.41 -3.42
C PHE A 215 -3.30 11.45 -3.54
N GLY A 216 -4.22 11.48 -2.57
CA GLY A 216 -5.23 12.52 -2.43
C GLY A 216 -6.67 12.01 -2.51
N SER A 217 -7.48 12.66 -3.34
CA SER A 217 -8.90 12.37 -3.54
C SER A 217 -9.13 11.36 -4.67
N PRO A 218 -10.30 10.71 -4.75
CA PRO A 218 -10.62 9.81 -5.87
C PRO A 218 -10.48 10.47 -7.25
N ASP A 219 -10.83 11.75 -7.36
CA ASP A 219 -10.83 12.50 -8.63
C ASP A 219 -9.41 12.79 -9.14
N ASP A 220 -8.39 12.70 -8.28
CA ASP A 220 -6.99 12.87 -8.68
C ASP A 220 -6.52 11.73 -9.61
N GLN A 221 -7.20 10.58 -9.61
CA GLN A 221 -6.83 9.41 -10.44
C GLN A 221 -6.79 9.75 -11.94
N THR A 222 -7.70 10.59 -12.42
CA THR A 222 -7.81 10.89 -13.86
C THR A 222 -6.72 11.85 -14.36
N ASN A 223 -6.03 12.53 -13.45
CA ASN A 223 -5.04 13.56 -13.75
C ASN A 223 -3.61 13.14 -13.39
N LEU A 224 -3.37 11.83 -13.24
CA LEU A 224 -2.03 11.33 -12.89
C LEU A 224 -1.05 11.50 -14.04
N PRO A 225 0.14 12.08 -13.80
CA PRO A 225 1.20 12.10 -14.80
C PRO A 225 1.70 10.68 -15.08
N ASP A 226 2.35 10.46 -16.22
CA ASP A 226 3.06 9.20 -16.44
C ASP A 226 4.16 8.99 -15.38
N PRO A 227 4.41 7.75 -14.93
CA PRO A 227 5.47 7.51 -13.97
C PRO A 227 6.83 7.92 -14.52
N ALA A 228 7.67 8.49 -13.67
CA ALA A 228 9.03 8.85 -14.05
C ALA A 228 9.87 7.59 -14.34
N SER A 229 10.79 7.70 -15.29
CA SER A 229 11.75 6.64 -15.58
C SER A 229 12.70 6.39 -14.39
N PRO A 230 13.28 5.18 -14.25
CA PRO A 230 14.22 4.87 -13.16
C PRO A 230 15.41 5.84 -13.08
N ASN A 231 15.87 6.36 -14.22
CA ASN A 231 16.93 7.36 -14.27
C ASN A 231 16.48 8.72 -13.72
N GLN A 232 15.24 9.12 -13.98
CA GLN A 232 14.69 10.36 -13.41
C GLN A 232 14.49 10.23 -11.90
N ILE A 233 13.96 9.10 -11.43
CA ILE A 233 13.81 8.81 -10.00
C ILE A 233 15.16 8.96 -9.28
N GLN A 234 16.20 8.30 -9.78
CA GLN A 234 17.54 8.35 -9.18
C GLN A 234 18.20 9.73 -9.27
N LYS A 235 18.18 10.39 -10.44
CA LYS A 235 18.88 11.67 -10.64
C LYS A 235 18.24 12.81 -9.87
N LYS A 236 16.91 12.83 -9.80
CA LYS A 236 16.14 13.87 -9.09
C LYS A 236 15.90 13.53 -7.62
N LYS A 237 16.32 12.34 -7.16
CA LYS A 237 16.10 11.84 -5.80
C LYS A 237 14.63 11.91 -5.36
N ILE A 238 13.72 11.53 -6.28
CA ILE A 238 12.28 11.71 -6.09
C ILE A 238 11.82 10.89 -4.88
N TRP A 239 12.21 9.61 -4.79
CA TRP A 239 11.86 8.77 -3.65
C TRP A 239 12.38 9.36 -2.34
N GLU A 240 13.64 9.78 -2.30
CA GLU A 240 14.27 10.34 -1.09
C GLU A 240 13.64 11.67 -0.66
N SER A 241 13.08 12.44 -1.59
CA SER A 241 12.30 13.65 -1.27
C SER A 241 10.89 13.36 -0.75
N VAL A 242 10.26 12.28 -1.20
CA VAL A 242 8.86 11.94 -0.87
C VAL A 242 8.76 11.10 0.39
N GLN A 243 9.68 10.15 0.57
CA GLN A 243 9.66 9.14 1.63
C GLN A 243 9.55 9.71 3.06
N PRO A 244 10.22 10.81 3.44
CA PRO A 244 10.07 11.42 4.78
C PRO A 244 8.64 11.88 5.11
N HIS A 245 7.81 12.07 4.08
CA HIS A 245 6.43 12.53 4.20
C HIS A 245 5.40 11.40 4.10
N LEU A 246 5.82 10.15 3.81
CA LEU A 246 4.96 8.99 3.78
C LEU A 246 4.85 8.38 5.18
N LYS A 247 3.64 8.39 5.73
CA LYS A 247 3.34 7.86 7.07
C LYS A 247 1.99 7.16 7.10
N THR A 248 1.73 6.41 8.16
CA THR A 248 0.34 6.06 8.51
C THR A 248 -0.25 7.12 9.44
N ASP A 249 -1.57 7.30 9.40
CA ASP A 249 -2.28 8.17 10.35
C ASP A 249 -2.64 7.44 11.66
N ASP A 250 -3.53 8.04 12.46
CA ASP A 250 -4.03 7.46 13.72
C ASP A 250 -4.96 6.25 13.52
N SER A 251 -5.39 6.04 12.29
CA SER A 251 -6.29 4.98 11.83
C SER A 251 -5.55 3.93 10.99
N SER A 252 -4.21 3.93 11.04
CA SER A 252 -3.33 3.04 10.27
C SER A 252 -3.43 3.22 8.74
N MET A 253 -4.03 4.31 8.25
CA MET A 253 -4.17 4.57 6.81
C MET A 253 -2.92 5.26 6.27
N ALA A 254 -2.42 4.80 5.12
CA ALA A 254 -1.24 5.38 4.50
C ALA A 254 -1.57 6.75 3.89
N ILE A 255 -0.77 7.76 4.27
CA ILE A 255 -0.93 9.16 3.89
C ILE A 255 0.42 9.76 3.48
N LEU A 256 0.37 10.69 2.53
CA LEU A 256 1.47 11.56 2.15
C LEU A 256 1.21 12.95 2.71
N GLY A 257 2.19 13.50 3.42
CA GLY A 257 2.17 14.90 3.83
C GLY A 257 1.18 15.26 4.95
N GLY A 258 0.56 14.28 5.60
CA GLY A 258 -0.45 14.54 6.64
C GLY A 258 -1.89 14.58 6.12
N GLU A 259 -2.09 14.69 4.80
CA GLU A 259 -3.41 15.03 4.22
C GLU A 259 -3.80 14.20 2.99
N HIS A 260 -2.84 13.62 2.26
CA HIS A 260 -3.12 12.95 0.99
C HIS A 260 -3.10 11.44 1.15
N PHE A 261 -4.28 10.81 1.26
CA PHE A 261 -4.40 9.36 1.33
C PHE A 261 -3.80 8.66 0.12
N MET A 262 -3.06 7.60 0.38
CA MET A 262 -2.60 6.64 -0.61
C MET A 262 -3.77 5.74 -1.03
N ARG A 263 -4.17 5.81 -2.30
CA ARG A 263 -5.42 5.23 -2.81
C ARG A 263 -5.20 4.27 -3.97
N THR A 264 -6.10 3.29 -4.05
CA THR A 264 -6.36 2.41 -5.18
C THR A 264 -7.75 2.70 -5.72
N SER A 265 -8.12 2.11 -6.86
CA SER A 265 -9.49 2.16 -7.38
C SER A 265 -10.54 1.56 -6.42
N ALA A 266 -10.13 0.70 -5.49
CA ALA A 266 -11.01 0.04 -4.51
C ALA A 266 -11.07 0.75 -3.15
N GLY A 267 -10.16 1.69 -2.84
CA GLY A 267 -10.13 2.38 -1.55
C GLY A 267 -8.75 2.80 -1.08
N VAL A 268 -8.62 3.05 0.23
CA VAL A 268 -7.38 3.55 0.87
C VAL A 268 -6.49 2.39 1.30
N VAL A 269 -5.18 2.54 1.09
CA VAL A 269 -4.14 1.60 1.55
C VAL A 269 -3.91 1.78 3.05
N ALA A 270 -3.73 0.68 3.79
CA ALA A 270 -3.52 0.72 5.24
C ALA A 270 -2.36 -0.17 5.69
N SER A 271 -1.79 0.09 6.86
CA SER A 271 -1.06 -0.91 7.64
C SER A 271 -2.05 -1.75 8.45
N LYS A 272 -1.57 -2.81 9.13
CA LYS A 272 -2.46 -3.67 9.92
C LYS A 272 -2.81 -3.02 11.26
N SER A 273 -1.83 -2.37 11.90
CA SER A 273 -2.00 -1.77 13.23
C SER A 273 -1.03 -0.63 13.56
N LEU A 274 0.00 -0.41 12.74
CA LEU A 274 1.00 0.62 13.01
C LEU A 274 0.45 2.01 12.67
N ASN A 275 0.13 2.78 13.71
CA ASN A 275 -0.28 4.19 13.64
C ASN A 275 0.91 5.14 13.68
N ASN A 276 0.81 6.29 12.98
CA ASN A 276 1.87 7.31 12.94
C ASN A 276 3.26 6.77 12.57
N ALA A 277 3.28 5.67 11.82
CA ALA A 277 4.48 4.91 11.47
C ALA A 277 5.10 5.47 10.19
N ASN A 278 6.42 5.30 10.04
CA ASN A 278 7.11 5.68 8.82
C ASN A 278 6.85 4.64 7.74
N ILE A 279 6.65 5.08 6.50
CA ILE A 279 6.54 4.17 5.36
C ILE A 279 7.87 4.15 4.59
N SER A 280 8.34 2.96 4.27
CA SER A 280 9.59 2.71 3.55
C SER A 280 9.51 1.54 2.59
#